data_AF-A0A8J5T1I3-F1
#
_entry.id   AF-A0A8J5T1I3-F1
#
_cell.length_a   1.000
_cell.length_b   1.000
_cell.length_c   1.000
_cell.angle_alpha   90.00
_cell.angle_beta   90.00
_cell.angle_gamma   90.00
#
_symmetry.space_group_name_H-M   'P 1'
#
loop_
_entity.id
_entity.type
_entity.pdbx_description
1 polymer ?
#
loop_
_entity_poly.entity_id
_entity_poly.type
_entity_poly.pdbx_seq_one_letter_code
_entity_poly.pdbx_strand_id
1 'polypeptide(L)'
;MATAATASAAAATRFTRLAGAGLRRSRLPTAVRFQRRVLTTTALLRTAELRPKEQGLPETLDYRVFLVDGGGRKVSPWHDVPLRAGDGVFHFIVEIPKESSAKMEVATDESFTPIKQDTKKGNLRYYPYNINWNYGLFPQTWEDPTFANTDVEGALGDNDPVDVVEIGERRANIGDVLKVKPLAALAMIDEGELDWKIVAISLDDPKASLVNDVDDVEKHFPV
;
A
#
# COMPACT_ATOMS: atom_id res chain seq x y z
N MET A 1 -24.45 -25.82 -55.88
CA MET A 1 -25.23 -25.59 -54.65
C MET A 1 -25.52 -24.11 -54.57
N ALA A 2 -26.80 -23.75 -54.54
CA ALA A 2 -27.30 -22.41 -54.79
C ALA A 2 -27.63 -21.66 -53.49
N THR A 3 -27.55 -20.33 -53.60
CA THR A 3 -28.29 -19.27 -52.88
C THR A 3 -28.04 -19.04 -51.38
N ALA A 4 -27.35 -17.93 -51.10
CA ALA A 4 -27.50 -17.14 -49.89
C ALA A 4 -28.81 -16.36 -49.94
N ALA A 5 -29.62 -16.44 -48.87
CA ALA A 5 -30.86 -15.69 -48.72
C ALA A 5 -30.71 -14.68 -47.57
N THR A 6 -30.76 -13.40 -47.94
CA THR A 6 -31.08 -12.27 -47.08
C THR A 6 -32.51 -12.36 -46.58
N ALA A 7 -32.74 -12.13 -45.28
CA ALA A 7 -34.07 -11.86 -44.75
C ALA A 7 -34.01 -10.69 -43.75
N SER A 8 -34.48 -9.53 -44.22
CA SER A 8 -34.94 -8.40 -43.42
C SER A 8 -36.36 -8.70 -42.94
N ALA A 9 -36.66 -8.49 -41.65
CA ALA A 9 -38.02 -8.50 -41.14
C ALA A 9 -38.25 -7.32 -40.17
N ALA A 10 -39.01 -6.35 -40.66
CA ALA A 10 -39.70 -5.36 -39.85
C ALA A 10 -41.09 -5.89 -39.49
N ALA A 11 -41.54 -5.70 -38.25
CA ALA A 11 -42.94 -5.83 -37.84
C ALA A 11 -43.17 -4.95 -36.59
N ALA A 12 -43.77 -3.77 -36.75
CA ALA A 12 -45.22 -3.53 -36.71
C ALA A 12 -45.74 -3.27 -35.28
N THR A 13 -45.78 -1.99 -34.93
CA THR A 13 -46.40 -1.42 -33.73
C THR A 13 -47.92 -1.61 -33.77
N ARG A 14 -48.50 -2.31 -32.80
CA ARG A 14 -49.95 -2.33 -32.56
C ARG A 14 -50.31 -1.35 -31.46
N PHE A 15 -51.12 -0.35 -31.80
CA PHE A 15 -51.82 0.51 -30.84
C PHE A 15 -53.21 -0.05 -30.55
N THR A 16 -53.48 -0.37 -29.28
CA THR A 16 -54.83 -0.62 -28.76
C THR A 16 -55.21 0.52 -27.81
N ARG A 17 -56.27 1.26 -28.16
CA ARG A 17 -56.95 2.20 -27.27
C ARG A 17 -57.80 1.41 -26.28
N LEU A 18 -57.64 1.69 -24.98
CA LEU A 18 -58.60 1.33 -23.95
C LEU A 18 -59.14 2.61 -23.31
N ALA A 19 -60.46 2.69 -23.27
CA ALA A 19 -61.26 3.79 -22.76
C ALA A 19 -61.09 3.95 -21.23
N GLY A 20 -61.23 5.20 -20.78
CA GLY A 20 -60.98 5.61 -19.40
C GLY A 20 -62.04 5.18 -18.38
N ALA A 21 -61.60 5.14 -17.12
CA ALA A 21 -62.47 5.15 -15.96
C ALA A 21 -61.79 5.90 -14.79
N GLY A 22 -62.50 6.92 -14.28
CA GLY A 22 -62.55 7.31 -12.86
C GLY A 22 -61.26 7.73 -12.13
N LEU A 23 -61.11 9.05 -11.90
CA LEU A 23 -60.20 9.60 -10.89
C LEU A 23 -60.57 9.13 -9.47
N ARG A 24 -59.59 8.59 -8.75
CA ARG A 24 -59.48 8.72 -7.29
C ARG A 24 -58.11 9.31 -6.94
N ARG A 25 -58.12 10.52 -6.37
CA ARG A 25 -56.91 11.18 -5.83
C ARG A 25 -56.42 10.42 -4.60
N SER A 26 -55.38 9.61 -4.74
CA SER A 26 -54.54 9.18 -3.63
C SER A 26 -53.47 10.25 -3.37
N ARG A 27 -53.26 10.59 -2.10
CA ARG A 27 -52.20 11.51 -1.66
C ARG A 27 -50.86 10.85 -1.96
N LEU A 28 -50.01 11.51 -2.76
CA LEU A 28 -48.62 11.13 -2.96
C LEU A 28 -47.87 11.23 -1.62
N PRO A 29 -47.00 10.26 -1.27
CA PRO A 29 -46.13 10.42 -0.13
C PRO A 29 -45.14 11.56 -0.40
N THR A 30 -44.88 12.34 0.64
CA THR A 30 -43.93 13.44 0.67
C THR A 30 -42.59 12.96 0.11
N ALA A 31 -42.06 13.69 -0.88
CA ALA A 31 -40.75 13.40 -1.46
C ALA A 31 -39.70 13.35 -0.33
N VAL A 32 -39.13 12.17 -0.09
CA VAL A 32 -37.95 12.04 0.76
C VAL A 32 -36.84 12.78 0.03
N ARG A 33 -36.50 13.96 0.55
CA ARG A 33 -35.39 14.76 0.07
C ARG A 33 -34.13 13.97 0.35
N PHE A 34 -33.66 13.20 -0.63
CA PHE A 34 -32.31 12.66 -0.62
C PHE A 34 -31.38 13.88 -0.55
N GLN A 35 -30.90 14.19 0.65
CA GLN A 35 -29.70 14.98 0.78
C GLN A 35 -28.63 14.18 0.05
N ARG A 36 -28.26 14.63 -1.15
CA ARG A 36 -26.95 14.31 -1.70
C ARG A 36 -25.97 14.71 -0.61
N ARG A 37 -25.46 13.72 0.13
CA ARG A 37 -24.21 13.89 0.86
C ARG A 37 -23.23 14.29 -0.22
N VAL A 38 -22.90 15.58 -0.23
CA VAL A 38 -21.71 16.05 -0.91
C VAL A 38 -20.59 15.24 -0.27
N LEU A 39 -19.99 14.35 -1.05
CA LEU A 39 -18.73 13.71 -0.67
C LEU A 39 -17.81 14.87 -0.32
N THR A 40 -17.58 15.09 0.97
CA THR A 40 -16.51 15.94 1.46
C THR A 40 -15.27 15.45 0.75
N THR A 41 -14.70 16.30 -0.09
CA THR A 41 -13.40 16.09 -0.72
C THR A 41 -12.48 15.55 0.36
N THR A 42 -12.09 14.28 0.26
CA THR A 42 -11.05 13.71 1.10
C THR A 42 -9.89 14.69 0.94
N ALA A 43 -9.56 15.43 2.00
CA ALA A 43 -8.39 16.29 1.96
C ALA A 43 -7.25 15.36 1.51
N LEU A 44 -6.68 15.63 0.32
CA LEU A 44 -5.60 14.84 -0.24
C LEU A 44 -4.55 14.69 0.86
N LEU A 45 -4.29 13.45 1.26
CA LEU A 45 -3.33 13.17 2.32
C LEU A 45 -2.00 13.81 1.92
N ARG A 46 -1.54 14.77 2.70
CA ARG A 46 -0.26 15.44 2.46
C ARG A 46 0.82 14.59 3.10
N THR A 47 1.45 13.72 2.30
CA THR A 47 2.48 12.79 2.79
C THR A 47 3.64 13.50 3.49
N ALA A 48 3.96 14.73 3.06
CA ALA A 48 4.98 15.58 3.71
C ALA A 48 4.60 16.09 5.12
N GLU A 49 3.32 16.03 5.51
CA GLU A 49 2.85 16.40 6.86
C GLU A 49 2.66 15.17 7.77
N LEU A 50 2.90 13.96 7.25
CA LEU A 50 2.83 12.73 8.03
C LEU A 50 3.99 12.67 9.02
N ARG A 51 3.71 12.17 10.21
CA ARG A 51 4.72 11.99 11.26
C ARG A 51 4.41 10.80 12.16
N PRO A 52 5.44 10.13 12.70
CA PRO A 52 5.24 9.09 13.69
C PRO A 52 4.69 9.68 15.00
N LYS A 53 3.88 8.87 15.68
CA LYS A 53 3.37 9.12 17.01
C LYS A 53 3.46 7.85 17.84
N GLU A 54 4.41 7.85 18.75
CA GLU A 54 4.64 6.76 19.70
C GLU A 54 3.51 6.67 20.72
N GLN A 55 3.18 5.44 21.10
CA GLN A 55 2.25 5.11 22.16
C GLN A 55 2.77 3.87 22.91
N GLY A 56 2.74 3.91 24.24
CA GLY A 56 3.41 2.91 25.07
C GLY A 56 4.85 3.31 25.38
N LEU A 57 5.58 2.44 26.09
CA LEU A 57 7.00 2.64 26.38
C LEU A 57 7.83 1.89 25.34
N PRO A 58 8.95 2.43 24.84
CA PRO A 58 9.86 1.66 23.99
C PRO A 58 10.29 0.35 24.68
N GLU A 59 10.57 -0.68 23.86
CA GLU A 59 10.99 -2.01 24.32
C GLU A 59 9.95 -2.73 25.22
N THR A 60 8.66 -2.48 24.98
CA THR A 60 7.56 -3.24 25.59
C THR A 60 6.62 -3.83 24.54
N LEU A 61 5.85 -4.84 24.93
CA LEU A 61 4.90 -5.54 24.03
C LEU A 61 3.74 -4.65 23.56
N ASP A 62 3.40 -3.60 24.33
CA ASP A 62 2.35 -2.63 24.03
C ASP A 62 2.86 -1.40 23.24
N TYR A 63 4.16 -1.32 22.96
CA TYR A 63 4.73 -0.23 22.17
C TYR A 63 4.19 -0.23 20.74
N ARG A 64 3.71 0.93 20.28
CA ARG A 64 3.21 1.16 18.93
C ARG A 64 3.67 2.50 18.41
N VAL A 65 4.02 2.56 17.13
CA VAL A 65 4.26 3.80 16.40
C VAL A 65 3.14 3.97 15.38
N PHE A 66 2.22 4.89 15.65
CA PHE A 66 1.16 5.25 14.71
C PHE A 66 1.65 6.31 13.73
N LEU A 67 1.17 6.30 12.50
CA LEU A 67 1.32 7.44 11.59
C LEU A 67 0.15 8.41 11.79
N VAL A 68 0.43 9.71 11.86
CA VAL A 68 -0.60 10.75 11.95
C VAL A 68 -0.39 11.86 10.93
N ASP A 69 -1.49 12.47 10.47
CA ASP A 69 -1.45 13.63 9.58
C ASP A 69 -1.14 14.96 10.31
N GLY A 70 -1.06 16.06 9.57
CA GLY A 70 -0.85 17.40 10.12
C GLY A 70 -1.92 17.85 11.13
N GLY A 71 -3.12 17.26 11.08
CA GLY A 71 -4.20 17.46 12.04
C GLY A 71 -4.17 16.50 13.24
N GLY A 72 -3.21 15.57 13.29
CA GLY A 72 -3.07 14.57 14.35
C GLY A 72 -4.02 13.37 14.22
N ARG A 73 -4.71 13.21 13.09
CA ARG A 73 -5.56 12.04 12.84
C ARG A 73 -4.69 10.85 12.46
N LYS A 74 -5.04 9.66 12.96
CA LYS A 74 -4.34 8.42 12.60
C LYS A 74 -4.55 8.09 11.12
N VAL A 75 -3.49 7.59 10.52
CA VAL A 75 -3.39 7.18 9.11
C VAL A 75 -2.76 5.79 9.12
N SER A 76 -3.32 4.87 8.32
CA SER A 76 -2.70 3.57 8.11
C SER A 76 -1.48 3.70 7.21
N PRO A 77 -0.25 3.38 7.67
CA PRO A 77 0.92 3.34 6.79
C PRO A 77 0.70 2.37 5.63
N TRP A 78 0.02 1.23 5.84
CA TRP A 78 -0.22 0.26 4.79
C TRP A 78 -1.27 0.73 3.78
N HIS A 79 -2.42 1.23 4.22
CA HIS A 79 -3.56 1.44 3.33
C HIS A 79 -3.74 2.88 2.84
N ASP A 80 -3.45 3.87 3.69
CA ASP A 80 -3.83 5.27 3.43
C ASP A 80 -2.72 6.07 2.76
N VAL A 81 -1.45 5.68 2.92
CA VAL A 81 -0.32 6.34 2.24
C VAL A 81 -0.31 5.89 0.77
N PRO A 82 -0.35 6.82 -0.20
CA PRO A 82 -0.29 6.43 -1.61
C PRO A 82 1.03 5.76 -1.96
N LEU A 83 1.00 4.62 -2.67
CA LEU A 83 2.21 3.96 -3.16
C LEU A 83 3.07 4.90 -4.02
N ARG A 84 2.44 5.57 -4.98
CA ARG A 84 3.13 6.37 -6.00
C ARG A 84 3.18 7.84 -5.60
N ALA A 85 4.38 8.44 -5.70
CA ALA A 85 4.60 9.88 -5.54
C ALA A 85 4.66 10.64 -6.89
N GLY A 86 4.67 9.92 -8.02
CA GLY A 86 4.78 10.46 -9.39
C GLY A 86 6.12 10.13 -10.04
N ASP A 87 6.23 10.16 -11.37
CA ASP A 87 7.49 10.07 -12.13
C ASP A 87 8.44 8.91 -11.75
N GLY A 88 7.89 7.72 -11.49
CA GLY A 88 8.68 6.55 -11.07
C GLY A 88 9.15 6.58 -9.61
N VAL A 89 8.67 7.55 -8.82
CA VAL A 89 8.96 7.71 -7.40
C VAL A 89 7.85 7.08 -6.56
N PHE A 90 8.25 6.45 -5.47
CA PHE A 90 7.40 5.73 -4.55
C PHE A 90 7.55 6.27 -3.13
N HIS A 91 6.49 6.17 -2.32
CA HIS A 91 6.61 6.38 -0.88
C HIS A 91 7.07 5.09 -0.23
N PHE A 92 8.05 5.19 0.66
CA PHE A 92 8.60 4.11 1.46
C PHE A 92 8.36 4.44 2.94
N ILE A 93 7.81 3.49 3.69
CA ILE A 93 7.61 3.63 5.14
C ILE A 93 8.75 2.93 5.86
N VAL A 94 9.52 3.68 6.63
CA VAL A 94 10.62 3.12 7.42
C VAL A 94 10.08 2.42 8.65
N GLU A 95 10.44 1.16 8.85
CA GLU A 95 10.08 0.37 10.02
C GLU A 95 11.29 0.14 10.92
N ILE A 96 12.43 -0.22 10.33
CA ILE A 96 13.68 -0.50 11.02
C ILE A 96 14.75 0.47 10.55
N PRO A 97 15.17 1.42 11.42
CA PRO A 97 16.27 2.32 11.13
C PRO A 97 17.56 1.57 10.82
N LYS A 98 18.35 2.13 9.90
CA LYS A 98 19.75 1.76 9.72
C LYS A 98 20.49 1.72 11.06
N GLU A 99 21.40 0.77 11.21
CA GLU A 99 22.19 0.53 12.42
C GLU A 99 21.33 0.21 13.66
N SER A 100 20.19 -0.48 13.48
CA SER A 100 19.37 -0.99 14.58
C SER A 100 19.00 -2.46 14.40
N SER A 101 18.48 -3.10 15.44
CA SER A 101 18.20 -4.55 15.45
C SER A 101 16.79 -4.93 15.91
N ALA A 102 16.00 -4.00 16.45
CA ALA A 102 14.61 -4.29 16.81
C ALA A 102 13.83 -4.64 15.53
N LYS A 103 13.26 -5.84 15.45
CA LYS A 103 12.44 -6.23 14.30
C LYS A 103 11.08 -5.55 14.42
N MET A 104 10.99 -4.35 13.88
CA MET A 104 9.77 -3.57 13.80
C MET A 104 9.07 -3.87 12.47
N GLU A 105 7.75 -3.94 12.50
CA GLU A 105 6.92 -4.24 11.34
C GLU A 105 5.54 -3.62 11.50
N VAL A 106 4.86 -3.37 10.39
CA VAL A 106 3.47 -2.97 10.38
C VAL A 106 2.60 -4.09 10.97
N ALA A 107 1.72 -3.72 11.90
CA ALA A 107 0.74 -4.63 12.47
C ALA A 107 -0.44 -4.79 11.51
N THR A 108 -0.33 -5.72 10.54
CA THR A 108 -1.36 -6.00 9.53
C THR A 108 -2.71 -6.43 10.13
N ASP A 109 -2.70 -6.90 11.37
CA ASP A 109 -3.85 -7.36 12.15
C ASP A 109 -4.49 -6.29 13.06
N GLU A 110 -3.93 -5.09 13.14
CA GLU A 110 -4.38 -4.02 14.04
C GLU A 110 -5.00 -2.83 13.29
N SER A 111 -5.97 -2.15 13.93
CA SER A 111 -6.61 -0.98 13.34
C SER A 111 -5.60 0.16 13.14
N PHE A 112 -5.67 0.79 11.96
CA PHE A 112 -4.69 1.79 11.48
C PHE A 112 -3.27 1.25 11.30
N THR A 113 -3.07 -0.07 11.37
CA THR A 113 -1.82 -0.76 11.05
C THR A 113 -0.58 -0.05 11.62
N PRO A 114 -0.50 0.21 12.95
CA PRO A 114 0.69 0.82 13.54
C PRO A 114 1.92 -0.06 13.34
N ILE A 115 3.11 0.54 13.42
CA ILE A 115 4.35 -0.24 13.49
C ILE A 115 4.52 -0.75 14.92
N LYS A 116 4.79 -2.04 15.09
CA LYS A 116 5.05 -2.72 16.37
C LYS A 116 6.29 -3.60 16.25
N GLN A 117 6.86 -4.00 17.38
CA GLN A 117 7.95 -4.97 17.37
C GLN A 117 7.40 -6.39 17.27
N ASP A 118 7.96 -7.19 16.35
CA ASP A 118 7.68 -8.62 16.22
C ASP A 118 8.01 -9.34 17.54
N THR A 119 7.36 -10.47 17.79
CA THR A 119 7.57 -11.30 18.97
C THR A 119 7.89 -12.75 18.59
N LYS A 120 8.87 -13.33 19.28
CA LYS A 120 9.20 -14.75 19.15
C LYS A 120 9.16 -15.40 20.53
N LYS A 121 8.28 -16.40 20.70
CA LYS A 121 8.05 -17.09 21.99
C LYS A 121 7.66 -16.12 23.11
N GLY A 122 6.84 -15.11 22.80
CA GLY A 122 6.34 -14.11 23.76
C GLY A 122 7.34 -13.01 24.14
N ASN A 123 8.55 -13.03 23.58
CA ASN A 123 9.56 -11.98 23.80
C ASN A 123 9.72 -11.12 22.56
N LEU A 124 10.07 -9.85 22.75
CA LEU A 124 10.43 -8.93 21.67
C LEU A 124 11.57 -9.50 20.83
N ARG A 125 11.40 -9.49 19.51
CA ARG A 125 12.37 -10.05 18.56
C ARG A 125 13.39 -8.98 18.16
N TYR A 126 14.65 -9.39 18.18
CA TYR A 126 15.77 -8.62 17.66
C TYR A 126 16.50 -9.45 16.61
N TYR A 127 17.01 -8.80 15.58
CA TYR A 127 18.01 -9.40 14.71
C TYR A 127 19.30 -9.68 15.51
N PRO A 128 20.06 -10.72 15.14
CA PRO A 128 21.32 -11.05 15.82
C PRO A 128 22.43 -10.02 15.61
N TYR A 129 22.23 -9.06 14.70
CA TYR A 129 23.11 -7.94 14.40
C TYR A 129 22.29 -6.71 14.02
N ASN A 130 22.91 -5.54 14.04
CA ASN A 130 22.28 -4.33 13.50
C ASN A 130 22.28 -4.39 11.97
N ILE A 131 21.16 -4.04 11.35
CA ILE A 131 21.07 -3.93 9.88
C ILE A 131 21.79 -2.67 9.39
N ASN A 132 22.30 -2.68 8.15
CA ASN A 132 23.11 -1.57 7.60
C ASN A 132 22.33 -0.64 6.66
N TRP A 133 21.01 -0.79 6.59
CA TRP A 133 20.10 -0.13 5.67
C TRP A 133 18.87 0.34 6.44
N ASN A 134 18.15 1.32 5.92
CA ASN A 134 16.78 1.53 6.41
C ASN A 134 15.90 0.45 5.76
N TYR A 135 15.02 -0.14 6.55
CA TYR A 135 14.15 -1.23 6.11
C TYR A 135 12.70 -0.91 6.45
N GLY A 136 11.78 -1.40 5.63
CA GLY A 136 10.35 -1.31 5.84
C GLY A 136 9.61 -1.68 4.57
N LEU A 137 8.52 -0.97 4.25
CA LEU A 137 7.59 -1.43 3.22
C LEU A 137 7.21 -0.38 2.17
N PHE A 138 6.67 -0.87 1.06
CA PHE A 138 5.83 -0.10 0.17
C PHE A 138 4.35 -0.15 0.59
N PRO A 139 3.67 1.00 0.71
CA PRO A 139 2.27 1.02 1.10
C PRO A 139 1.39 0.60 -0.09
N GLN A 140 0.18 0.14 0.19
CA GLN A 140 -0.80 -0.32 -0.80
C GLN A 140 -0.30 -1.46 -1.70
N THR A 141 0.67 -2.23 -1.22
CA THR A 141 1.09 -3.51 -1.80
C THR A 141 0.74 -4.66 -0.87
N TRP A 142 0.60 -5.84 -1.41
CA TRP A 142 0.35 -7.06 -0.66
C TRP A 142 0.80 -8.26 -1.50
N GLU A 143 1.61 -9.12 -0.91
CA GLU A 143 2.04 -10.38 -1.52
C GLU A 143 0.96 -11.44 -1.29
N ASP A 144 0.08 -11.61 -2.28
CA ASP A 144 -1.09 -12.50 -2.18
C ASP A 144 -0.66 -13.97 -2.00
N PRO A 145 -0.94 -14.60 -0.85
CA PRO A 145 -0.55 -15.99 -0.56
C PRO A 145 -1.36 -17.01 -1.37
N THR A 146 -2.34 -16.58 -2.16
CA THR A 146 -3.18 -17.45 -3.00
C THR A 146 -2.77 -17.46 -4.46
N PHE A 147 -1.80 -16.62 -4.85
CA PHE A 147 -1.35 -16.49 -6.22
C PHE A 147 0.10 -17.00 -6.39
N ALA A 148 0.25 -18.13 -7.05
CA ALA A 148 1.57 -18.72 -7.32
C ALA A 148 2.34 -17.93 -8.38
N ASN A 149 3.57 -17.53 -8.05
CA ASN A 149 4.45 -16.81 -8.96
C ASN A 149 5.16 -17.78 -9.91
N THR A 150 4.88 -17.68 -11.21
CA THR A 150 5.46 -18.58 -12.22
C THR A 150 6.93 -18.34 -12.49
N ASP A 151 7.45 -17.15 -12.19
CA ASP A 151 8.85 -16.79 -12.40
C ASP A 151 9.74 -17.31 -11.27
N VAL A 152 9.13 -17.72 -10.14
CA VAL A 152 9.83 -18.21 -8.94
C VAL A 152 9.27 -19.56 -8.49
N GLU A 153 9.33 -20.55 -9.39
CA GLU A 153 8.98 -21.96 -9.12
C GLU A 153 7.58 -22.20 -8.50
N GLY A 154 6.63 -21.27 -8.70
CA GLY A 154 5.30 -21.38 -8.14
C GLY A 154 5.19 -21.02 -6.66
N ALA A 155 6.19 -20.35 -6.09
CA ALA A 155 6.15 -19.84 -4.73
C ALA A 155 4.97 -18.88 -4.52
N LEU A 156 4.38 -18.90 -3.31
CA LEU A 156 3.26 -18.07 -2.89
C LEU A 156 3.78 -16.88 -2.09
N GLY A 157 3.11 -15.74 -2.15
CA GLY A 157 3.49 -14.56 -1.35
C GLY A 157 3.40 -14.81 0.16
N ASP A 158 4.19 -14.07 0.93
CA ASP A 158 4.29 -14.14 2.40
C ASP A 158 3.11 -13.49 3.16
N ASN A 159 2.11 -12.99 2.44
CA ASN A 159 0.92 -12.33 2.98
C ASN A 159 1.18 -10.95 3.64
N ASP A 160 2.36 -10.36 3.44
CA ASP A 160 2.73 -9.05 3.94
C ASP A 160 2.84 -7.99 2.81
N PRO A 161 3.01 -6.70 3.14
CA PRO A 161 3.34 -5.68 2.14
C PRO A 161 4.76 -5.89 1.60
N VAL A 162 4.99 -5.54 0.32
CA VAL A 162 6.30 -5.70 -0.32
C VAL A 162 7.37 -4.92 0.44
N ASP A 163 8.46 -5.62 0.74
CA ASP A 163 9.57 -5.10 1.52
C ASP A 163 10.54 -4.24 0.71
N VAL A 164 11.16 -3.28 1.40
CA VAL A 164 12.08 -2.31 0.81
C VAL A 164 13.33 -2.19 1.66
N VAL A 165 14.48 -2.33 0.99
CA VAL A 165 15.82 -2.06 1.50
C VAL A 165 16.30 -0.74 0.92
N GLU A 166 16.33 0.31 1.75
CA GLU A 166 16.79 1.64 1.35
C GLU A 166 18.27 1.83 1.68
N ILE A 167 19.09 2.04 0.64
CA ILE A 167 20.55 1.93 0.69
C ILE A 167 21.29 3.25 0.99
N GLY A 168 20.56 4.34 1.19
CA GLY A 168 21.12 5.66 1.40
C GLY A 168 22.02 5.77 2.65
N GLU A 169 22.76 6.87 2.71
CA GLU A 169 23.68 7.13 3.82
C GLU A 169 22.95 7.49 5.12
N ARG A 170 21.81 8.16 5.02
CA ARG A 170 21.07 8.69 6.16
C ARG A 170 20.44 7.55 6.98
N ARG A 171 20.60 7.60 8.30
CA ARG A 171 19.76 6.84 9.24
C ARG A 171 18.40 7.53 9.39
N ALA A 172 17.33 6.89 8.93
CA ALA A 172 15.96 7.37 9.09
C ALA A 172 15.35 6.95 10.43
N ASN A 173 14.18 7.47 10.77
CA ASN A 173 13.45 7.10 12.00
C ASN A 173 12.28 6.17 11.68
N ILE A 174 11.82 5.42 12.69
CA ILE A 174 10.62 4.59 12.58
C ILE A 174 9.42 5.46 12.21
N GLY A 175 8.69 5.09 11.16
CA GLY A 175 7.54 5.79 10.62
C GLY A 175 7.88 7.00 9.75
N ASP A 176 9.16 7.26 9.43
CA ASP A 176 9.50 8.23 8.39
C ASP A 176 8.91 7.77 7.04
N VAL A 177 8.32 8.70 6.29
CA VAL A 177 7.79 8.47 4.94
C VAL A 177 8.74 9.09 3.93
N LEU A 178 9.60 8.28 3.32
CA LEU A 178 10.60 8.74 2.36
C LEU A 178 10.07 8.65 0.93
N LYS A 179 10.60 9.49 0.04
CA LYS A 179 10.44 9.33 -1.40
C LYS A 179 11.65 8.61 -1.94
N VAL A 180 11.42 7.46 -2.55
CA VAL A 180 12.48 6.60 -3.06
C VAL A 180 12.27 6.28 -4.53
N LYS A 181 13.35 5.91 -5.21
CA LYS A 181 13.28 5.23 -6.50
C LYS A 181 13.79 3.79 -6.37
N PRO A 182 13.07 2.78 -6.88
CA PRO A 182 13.55 1.41 -6.97
C PRO A 182 14.75 1.28 -7.90
N LEU A 183 15.65 0.35 -7.58
CA LEU A 183 16.88 0.06 -8.32
C LEU A 183 16.98 -1.40 -8.72
N ALA A 184 16.51 -2.31 -7.86
CA ALA A 184 16.52 -3.75 -8.11
C ALA A 184 15.40 -4.43 -7.31
N ALA A 185 15.11 -5.69 -7.67
CA ALA A 185 14.26 -6.58 -6.91
C ALA A 185 14.99 -7.89 -6.66
N LEU A 186 14.96 -8.38 -5.42
CA LEU A 186 15.47 -9.68 -5.03
C LEU A 186 14.28 -10.57 -4.68
N ALA A 187 14.13 -11.70 -5.39
CA ALA A 187 13.21 -12.75 -5.03
C ALA A 187 13.84 -13.61 -3.94
N MET A 188 13.46 -13.40 -2.69
CA MET A 188 13.90 -14.26 -1.59
C MET A 188 12.86 -15.35 -1.35
N ILE A 189 13.32 -16.57 -1.07
CA ILE A 189 12.47 -17.64 -0.56
C ILE A 189 12.74 -17.74 0.95
N ASP A 190 11.82 -17.28 1.78
CA ASP A 190 11.89 -17.40 3.25
C ASP A 190 10.92 -18.47 3.73
N GLU A 191 11.44 -19.52 4.36
CA GLU A 191 10.67 -20.67 4.85
C GLU A 191 9.66 -21.31 3.84
N GLY A 192 9.87 -21.09 2.54
CA GLY A 192 9.03 -21.62 1.45
C GLY A 192 8.05 -20.61 0.85
N GLU A 193 8.00 -19.39 1.39
CA GLU A 193 7.21 -18.26 0.90
C GLU A 193 8.10 -17.33 0.05
N LEU A 194 7.50 -16.71 -0.97
CA LEU A 194 8.12 -15.67 -1.77
C LEU A 194 8.01 -14.36 -1.00
N ASP A 195 9.16 -13.73 -0.82
CA ASP A 195 9.34 -12.51 -0.05
C ASP A 195 10.20 -11.55 -0.90
N TRP A 196 9.56 -10.59 -1.57
CA TRP A 196 10.27 -9.65 -2.44
C TRP A 196 10.98 -8.57 -1.64
N LYS A 197 12.30 -8.45 -1.83
CA LYS A 197 13.07 -7.31 -1.33
C LYS A 197 13.36 -6.33 -2.43
N ILE A 198 12.70 -5.18 -2.43
CA ILE A 198 13.00 -4.10 -3.37
C ILE A 198 14.17 -3.28 -2.84
N VAL A 199 15.25 -3.20 -3.62
CA VAL A 199 16.36 -2.29 -3.32
C VAL A 199 16.01 -0.92 -3.87
N ALA A 200 16.07 0.11 -3.02
CA ALA A 200 15.72 1.47 -3.39
C ALA A 200 16.69 2.48 -2.78
N ILE A 201 16.69 3.71 -3.30
CA ILE A 201 17.44 4.83 -2.72
C ILE A 201 16.54 6.04 -2.51
N SER A 202 16.68 6.70 -1.37
CA SER A 202 16.02 7.97 -1.08
C SER A 202 16.41 9.03 -2.10
N LEU A 203 15.44 9.82 -2.58
CA LEU A 203 15.71 10.96 -3.46
C LEU A 203 16.46 12.10 -2.75
N ASP A 204 16.43 12.14 -1.43
CA ASP A 204 17.18 13.10 -0.63
C ASP A 204 18.64 12.68 -0.39
N ASP A 205 19.03 11.48 -0.84
CA ASP A 205 20.42 11.00 -0.73
C ASP A 205 21.33 11.76 -1.70
N PRO A 206 22.53 12.21 -1.26
CA PRO A 206 23.46 12.94 -2.14
C PRO A 206 23.90 12.17 -3.39
N LYS A 207 23.86 10.83 -3.36
CA LYS A 207 24.20 9.95 -4.49
C LYS A 207 22.98 9.54 -5.32
N ALA A 208 21.77 9.95 -4.94
CA ALA A 208 20.54 9.54 -5.63
C ALA A 208 20.63 9.78 -7.15
N SER A 209 21.14 10.93 -7.60
CA SER A 209 21.26 11.23 -9.04
C SER A 209 22.28 10.34 -9.78
N LEU A 210 23.22 9.72 -9.07
CA LEU A 210 24.29 8.89 -9.64
C LEU A 210 23.91 7.42 -9.76
N VAL A 211 22.85 6.98 -9.08
CA VAL A 211 22.46 5.57 -8.99
C VAL A 211 21.07 5.39 -9.56
N ASN A 212 20.95 4.80 -10.74
CA ASN A 212 19.68 4.65 -11.46
C ASN A 212 19.34 3.21 -11.82
N ASP A 213 20.29 2.30 -11.70
CA ASP A 213 20.11 0.87 -11.93
C ASP A 213 21.00 0.05 -10.98
N VAL A 214 20.83 -1.26 -10.95
CA VAL A 214 21.58 -2.18 -10.09
C VAL A 214 23.10 -2.08 -10.31
N ASP A 215 23.54 -1.87 -11.55
CA ASP A 215 24.97 -1.74 -11.89
C ASP A 215 25.62 -0.50 -11.26
N ASP A 216 24.85 0.57 -11.03
CA ASP A 216 25.36 1.78 -10.39
C ASP A 216 25.56 1.59 -8.87
N VAL A 217 24.83 0.63 -8.27
CA VAL A 217 24.94 0.34 -6.83
C VAL A 217 26.34 -0.16 -6.52
N GLU A 218 26.86 -1.15 -7.25
CA GLU A 218 28.20 -1.70 -7.02
C GLU A 218 29.29 -0.63 -7.18
N LYS A 219 29.11 0.28 -8.15
CA LYS A 219 30.06 1.36 -8.42
C LYS A 219 30.10 2.43 -7.32
N HIS A 220 28.95 2.76 -6.73
CA HIS A 220 28.82 3.91 -5.82
C HIS A 220 28.70 3.52 -4.34
N PHE A 221 28.39 2.26 -4.06
CA PHE A 221 28.30 1.65 -2.74
C PHE A 221 29.08 0.32 -2.70
N PRO A 222 30.41 0.34 -2.94
CA PRO A 222 31.21 -0.87 -2.86
C PRO A 222 31.27 -1.39 -1.41
N VAL A 223 31.34 -2.71 -1.29
CA VAL A 223 31.47 -3.44 -0.02
C VAL A 223 32.86 -3.28 0.58
#